data_AF-A0A931TPX1-F1
#
_entry.id   AF-A0A931TPX1-F1
#
_cell.length_a   1.000
_cell.length_b   1.000
_cell.length_c   1.000
_cell.angle_alpha   90.00
_cell.angle_beta   90.00
_cell.angle_gamma   90.00
#
_symmetry.space_group_name_H-M   'P 1'
#
loop_
_entity.id
_entity.type
_entity.pdbx_description
1 polymer ?
#
loop_
_entity_poly.entity_id
_entity_poly.type
_entity_poly.pdbx_seq_one_letter_code
_entity_poly.pdbx_strand_id
1 'polypeptide(L)'
;MGHINPYFIFPETSEDLLLLKKQLFKDFSPFISCFPENFLTFDYNSLEIVEFTQKSIEFVLSNNQQSLMQVLNRVDIEDKVLKKIFLNVDFIESLKWEILKKECQKIIWRKKFK
;
A
#
# COMPACT_ATOMS: atom_id res chain seq x y z
N MET A 1 -6.19 5.62 18.37
CA MET A 1 -4.72 5.80 18.17
C MET A 1 -4.25 4.59 17.37
N GLY A 2 -3.89 4.77 16.10
CA GLY A 2 -3.47 3.67 15.24
C GLY A 2 -2.19 3.04 15.78
N HIS A 3 -2.22 1.73 16.03
CA HIS A 3 -1.03 0.99 16.40
C HIS A 3 -0.10 0.93 15.18
N ILE A 4 0.88 1.84 15.13
CA ILE A 4 2.01 1.71 14.22
C ILE A 4 2.74 0.43 14.64
N ASN A 5 2.84 -0.52 13.73
CA ASN A 5 3.58 -1.76 13.96
C ASN A 5 5.05 -1.40 14.30
N PRO A 6 5.56 -1.76 15.49
CA PRO A 6 6.86 -1.28 15.99
C PRO A 6 8.08 -1.74 15.16
N TYR A 7 7.89 -2.62 14.17
CA TYR A 7 8.95 -3.13 13.30
C TYR A 7 8.88 -2.62 11.85
N PHE A 8 7.89 -1.78 11.52
CA PHE A 8 7.79 -1.19 10.19
C PHE A 8 8.39 0.22 10.19
N ILE A 9 9.59 0.35 9.60
CA ILE A 9 10.18 1.65 9.34
C ILE A 9 9.60 2.14 8.02
N PHE A 10 8.76 3.17 8.10
CA PHE A 10 8.24 3.84 6.92
C PHE A 10 9.39 4.61 6.24
N PRO A 11 9.46 4.66 4.91
CA PRO A 11 10.53 5.42 4.27
C PRO A 11 10.41 6.92 4.54
N GLU A 12 11.53 7.59 4.81
CA GLU A 12 11.54 9.03 5.14
C GLU A 12 12.29 9.88 4.10
N THR A 13 13.02 9.26 3.17
CA THR A 13 13.74 9.99 2.12
C THR A 13 12.80 10.25 0.94
N SER A 14 12.91 11.42 0.30
CA SER A 14 12.12 11.75 -0.90
C SER A 14 12.32 10.72 -2.03
N GLU A 15 13.52 10.13 -2.14
CA GLU A 15 13.78 9.05 -3.10
C GLU A 15 12.98 7.79 -2.78
N ASP A 16 13.00 7.33 -1.52
CA ASP A 16 12.26 6.14 -1.13
C ASP A 16 10.74 6.33 -1.21
N LEU A 17 10.25 7.52 -0.84
CA LEU A 17 8.84 7.90 -0.98
C LEU A 17 8.41 7.88 -2.45
N LEU A 18 9.25 8.38 -3.36
CA LEU A 18 9.00 8.30 -4.80
C LEU A 18 8.96 6.85 -5.30
N LEU A 19 9.87 5.99 -4.82
CA LEU A 19 9.88 4.57 -5.17
C LEU A 19 8.63 3.86 -4.64
N LEU A 20 8.18 4.19 -3.43
CA LEU A 20 6.94 3.67 -2.84
C LEU A 20 5.71 4.11 -3.65
N LYS A 21 5.61 5.39 -4.00
CA LYS A 21 4.54 5.90 -4.87
C LYS A 21 4.50 5.17 -6.20
N LYS A 22 5.64 5.00 -6.88
CA LYS A 22 5.70 4.27 -8.16
C LYS A 22 5.20 2.84 -8.02
N GLN A 23 5.52 2.21 -6.91
CA GLN A 23 5.15 0.84 -6.64
C GLN A 23 3.64 0.72 -6.33
N LEU A 24 3.10 1.58 -5.46
CA LEU A 24 1.66 1.67 -5.21
C LEU A 24 0.89 1.96 -6.51
N PHE A 25 1.35 2.93 -7.30
CA PHE A 25 0.75 3.25 -8.60
C PHE A 25 0.72 2.03 -9.52
N LYS A 26 1.83 1.28 -9.62
CA LYS A 26 1.90 0.08 -10.46
C LYS A 26 0.89 -1.00 -10.04
N ASP A 27 0.65 -1.17 -8.74
CA ASP A 27 -0.18 -2.27 -8.24
C ASP A 27 -1.66 -1.91 -8.16
N PHE A 28 -1.99 -0.64 -7.97
CA PHE A 28 -3.38 -0.15 -7.87
C PHE A 28 -3.93 0.49 -9.16
N SER A 29 -3.12 1.11 -10.02
CA SER A 29 -3.61 1.84 -11.21
C SER A 29 -4.49 1.02 -12.17
N PRO A 30 -4.33 -0.31 -12.34
CA PRO A 30 -5.25 -1.09 -13.18
C PRO A 30 -6.68 -1.18 -12.62
N PHE A 31 -6.87 -0.86 -11.33
CA PHE A 31 -8.12 -1.06 -10.59
C PHE A 31 -8.72 0.23 -10.06
N ILE A 32 -7.96 1.32 -10.12
CA ILE A 32 -8.36 2.64 -9.63
C ILE A 32 -8.11 3.65 -10.76
N SER A 33 -9.20 4.25 -11.25
CA SER A 33 -9.14 5.29 -12.28
C SER A 33 -8.82 6.68 -11.71
N CYS A 34 -8.83 6.85 -10.39
CA CYS A 34 -8.74 8.14 -9.71
C CYS A 34 -7.39 8.42 -9.02
N PHE A 35 -6.29 7.89 -9.54
CA PHE A 35 -4.97 8.40 -9.15
C PHE A 35 -4.86 9.88 -9.52
N PRO A 36 -4.40 10.77 -8.62
CA PRO A 36 -4.08 12.15 -8.97
C PRO A 36 -3.09 12.17 -10.14
N GLU A 37 -3.30 13.04 -11.13
CA GLU A 37 -2.39 13.15 -12.29
C GLU A 37 -0.95 13.47 -11.86
N ASN A 38 -0.82 14.22 -10.78
CA ASN A 38 0.46 14.59 -10.16
C ASN A 38 0.96 13.58 -9.12
N PHE A 39 0.33 12.40 -8.97
CA PHE A 39 0.66 11.45 -7.90
C PHE A 39 2.15 11.10 -7.87
N LEU A 40 2.76 10.90 -9.04
CA LEU A 40 4.18 10.56 -9.15
C LEU A 40 5.12 11.77 -9.08
N THR A 41 4.66 12.97 -9.41
CA THR A 41 5.50 14.18 -9.54
C THR A 41 5.44 15.10 -8.32
N PHE A 42 4.35 15.07 -7.56
CA PHE A 42 4.19 15.88 -6.34
C PHE A 42 4.89 15.25 -5.14
N ASP A 43 5.47 16.07 -4.27
CA ASP A 43 6.24 15.61 -3.11
C ASP A 43 5.31 15.34 -1.92
N TYR A 44 4.68 14.17 -1.94
CA TYR A 44 3.82 13.71 -0.84
C TYR A 44 4.67 13.22 0.33
N ASN A 45 4.32 13.67 1.53
CA ASN A 45 4.90 13.14 2.76
C ASN A 45 4.33 11.76 3.10
N SER A 46 4.92 11.13 4.12
CA SER A 46 4.57 9.78 4.57
C SER A 46 3.10 9.63 4.97
N LEU A 47 2.53 10.62 5.67
CA LEU A 47 1.13 10.58 6.11
C LEU A 47 0.17 10.65 4.92
N GLU A 48 0.47 11.50 3.94
CA GLU A 48 -0.34 11.63 2.73
C GLU A 48 -0.35 10.32 1.91
N ILE A 49 0.78 9.61 1.84
CA ILE A 49 0.85 8.30 1.17
C ILE A 49 0.05 7.24 1.94
N VAL A 50 0.09 7.27 3.27
CA VAL A 50 -0.71 6.37 4.12
C VAL A 50 -2.21 6.61 3.91
N GLU A 51 -2.65 7.87 3.93
CA GLU A 51 -4.04 8.25 3.68
C GLU A 51 -4.48 7.86 2.27
N PHE A 52 -3.63 8.09 1.27
CA PHE A 52 -3.89 7.70 -0.11
C PHE A 52 -4.09 6.19 -0.24
N THR A 53 -3.24 5.40 0.43
CA THR A 53 -3.33 3.94 0.43
C THR A 53 -4.63 3.48 1.06
N GLN A 54 -5.05 4.10 2.16
CA GLN A 54 -6.34 3.80 2.79
C GLN A 54 -7.52 4.08 1.86
N LYS A 55 -7.57 5.29 1.28
CA LYS A 55 -8.63 5.68 0.33
C LYS A 55 -8.68 4.77 -0.89
N SER A 56 -7.52 4.30 -1.35
CA SER A 56 -7.41 3.35 -2.46
C SER A 56 -8.04 2.00 -2.12
N ILE A 57 -7.79 1.48 -0.91
CA ILE A 57 -8.39 0.23 -0.42
C ILE A 57 -9.92 0.38 -0.31
N GLU A 58 -10.38 1.48 0.30
CA GLU A 58 -11.81 1.81 0.45
C GLU A 58 -12.52 1.92 -0.90
N PHE A 59 -11.89 2.58 -1.87
CA PHE A 59 -12.42 2.71 -3.23
C PHE A 59 -12.57 1.35 -3.91
N VAL A 60 -11.53 0.52 -3.87
CA VAL A 60 -11.55 -0.80 -4.50
C VAL A 60 -12.61 -1.70 -3.86
N LEU A 61 -12.71 -1.68 -2.52
CA LEU A 61 -13.74 -2.41 -1.77
C LEU A 61 -15.16 -2.01 -2.17
N SER A 62 -15.39 -0.70 -2.35
CA SER A 62 -16.72 -0.17 -2.64
C SER A 62 -17.17 -0.43 -4.08
N ASN A 63 -16.24 -0.54 -5.02
CA ASN A 63 -16.56 -0.69 -6.45
C ASN A 63 -16.53 -2.14 -6.92
N ASN A 64 -15.56 -2.96 -6.49
CA ASN A 64 -15.44 -4.35 -6.95
C ASN A 64 -14.54 -5.19 -6.02
N GLN A 65 -15.13 -6.12 -5.26
CA GLN A 65 -14.38 -7.02 -4.39
C GLN A 65 -13.37 -7.91 -5.14
N GLN A 66 -13.62 -8.28 -6.40
CA GLN A 66 -12.63 -9.03 -7.19
C GLN A 66 -11.38 -8.22 -7.47
N SER A 67 -11.52 -6.91 -7.68
CA SER A 67 -10.39 -5.99 -7.86
C SER A 67 -9.52 -5.94 -6.60
N LEU A 68 -10.09 -6.05 -5.41
CA LEU A 68 -9.30 -6.10 -4.18
C LEU A 68 -8.40 -7.34 -4.19
N MET A 69 -8.97 -8.52 -4.43
CA MET A 69 -8.18 -9.76 -4.48
C MET A 69 -7.06 -9.70 -5.52
N GLN A 70 -7.30 -9.05 -6.66
CA GLN A 70 -6.28 -8.84 -7.69
C GLN A 70 -5.16 -7.89 -7.22
N VAL A 71 -5.50 -6.81 -6.51
CA VAL A 71 -4.50 -5.95 -5.86
C VAL A 71 -3.68 -6.75 -4.85
N LEU A 72 -4.32 -7.50 -3.96
CA LEU A 72 -3.64 -8.29 -2.92
C LEU A 72 -2.65 -9.30 -3.52
N ASN A 73 -3.02 -9.94 -4.63
CA ASN A 73 -2.14 -10.84 -5.38
C ASN A 73 -0.93 -10.11 -5.97
N ARG A 74 -1.08 -8.87 -6.45
CA ARG A 74 0.06 -8.08 -6.97
C ARG A 74 0.96 -7.54 -5.85
N VAL A 75 0.37 -7.21 -4.70
CA VAL A 75 1.11 -6.81 -3.51
C VAL A 75 1.92 -7.98 -2.94
N ASP A 76 1.53 -9.22 -3.24
CA ASP A 76 2.16 -10.47 -2.78
C ASP A 76 2.04 -10.64 -1.26
N ILE A 77 0.81 -10.48 -0.75
CA ILE A 77 0.47 -10.77 0.65
C ILE A 77 0.15 -12.25 0.78
N GLU A 78 0.83 -12.94 1.70
CA GLU A 78 0.61 -14.36 1.94
C GLU A 78 -0.81 -14.64 2.47
N ASP A 79 -1.44 -15.71 2.00
CA ASP A 79 -2.80 -16.12 2.41
C ASP A 79 -2.96 -16.24 3.94
N LYS A 80 -1.94 -16.73 4.63
CA LYS A 80 -1.95 -16.88 6.09
C LYS A 80 -2.05 -15.53 6.81
N VAL A 81 -1.52 -14.47 6.21
CA VAL A 81 -1.59 -13.10 6.72
C VAL A 81 -2.93 -12.48 6.36
N LEU A 82 -3.39 -12.67 5.12
CA LEU A 82 -4.72 -12.22 4.70
C LEU A 82 -5.83 -12.81 5.58
N LYS A 83 -5.79 -14.11 5.89
CA LYS A 83 -6.75 -14.76 6.80
C LYS A 83 -6.80 -14.08 8.18
N LYS A 84 -5.65 -13.66 8.72
CA LYS A 84 -5.61 -12.93 10.00
C LYS A 84 -6.20 -11.53 9.86
N ILE A 85 -5.90 -10.83 8.77
CA ILE A 85 -6.42 -9.49 8.49
C ILE A 85 -7.95 -9.52 8.33
N PHE A 86 -8.50 -10.49 7.60
CA PHE A 86 -9.96 -10.64 7.41
C PHE A 86 -10.74 -10.89 8.71
N LEU A 87 -10.08 -11.42 9.74
CA LEU A 87 -10.69 -11.65 11.06
C LEU A 87 -10.51 -10.45 12.01
N ASN A 88 -9.79 -9.40 11.59
CA ASN A 88 -9.57 -8.21 12.41
C ASN A 88 -10.77 -7.25 12.32
N VAL A 89 -11.15 -6.68 13.47
CA VAL A 89 -12.20 -5.64 13.56
C VAL A 89 -11.79 -4.41 12.75
N ASP A 90 -10.51 -4.05 12.78
CA ASP A 90 -9.96 -2.95 11.99
C ASP A 90 -9.33 -3.48 10.69
N PHE A 91 -10.16 -4.12 9.85
CA PHE A 91 -9.75 -4.76 8.60
C PHE A 91 -8.97 -3.80 7.68
N ILE A 92 -9.54 -2.62 7.41
CA ILE A 92 -8.94 -1.63 6.49
C ILE A 92 -7.60 -1.14 7.04
N GLU A 93 -7.53 -0.83 8.33
CA GLU A 93 -6.30 -0.38 8.99
C GLU A 93 -5.20 -1.45 8.90
N SER A 94 -5.55 -2.69 9.22
CA SER A 94 -4.63 -3.83 9.18
C SER A 94 -4.12 -4.10 7.77
N LEU A 95 -5.01 -4.01 6.79
CA LEU A 95 -4.67 -4.24 5.40
C LEU A 95 -3.77 -3.14 4.85
N LYS A 96 -4.08 -1.87 5.14
CA LYS A 96 -3.27 -0.70 4.78
C LYS A 96 -1.82 -0.88 5.20
N TRP A 97 -1.59 -1.25 6.45
CA TRP A 97 -0.22 -1.43 6.96
C TRP A 97 0.49 -2.63 6.34
N GLU A 98 -0.20 -3.73 6.09
CA GLU A 98 0.44 -4.89 5.45
C GLU A 98 0.80 -4.60 3.99
N ILE A 99 -0.05 -3.87 3.25
CA ILE A 99 0.26 -3.40 1.89
C ILE A 99 1.50 -2.50 1.91
N LEU A 100 1.50 -1.46 2.73
CA LEU A 100 2.64 -0.52 2.82
C LEU A 100 3.94 -1.24 3.18
N LYS A 101 3.88 -2.17 4.12
CA LYS A 101 5.01 -3.02 4.52
C LYS A 101 5.55 -3.83 3.35
N LYS A 102 4.69 -4.52 2.60
CA LYS A 102 5.09 -5.31 1.43
C LYS A 102 5.69 -4.45 0.32
N GLU A 103 5.09 -3.31 0.02
CA GLU A 103 5.63 -2.42 -1.00
C GLU A 103 6.99 -1.83 -0.61
N CYS A 104 7.18 -1.47 0.66
CA CYS A 104 8.49 -1.05 1.16
C CYS A 104 9.53 -2.17 1.08
N GLN A 105 9.16 -3.41 1.41
CA GLN A 105 10.05 -4.57 1.27
C GLN A 105 10.53 -4.76 -0.18
N LYS A 106 9.64 -4.62 -1.17
CA LYS A 106 10.01 -4.69 -2.59
C LYS A 106 11.03 -3.62 -2.97
N ILE A 107 10.93 -2.40 -2.42
CA ILE A 107 11.92 -1.33 -2.64
C ILE A 107 13.27 -1.71 -2.03
N ILE A 108 13.29 -2.16 -0.78
CA ILE A 108 14.51 -2.56 -0.07
C ILE A 108 15.23 -3.68 -0.84
N TRP A 109 14.49 -4.69 -1.31
CA TRP A 109 15.07 -5.76 -2.12
C TRP A 109 15.62 -5.25 -3.44
N ARG A 110 14.90 -4.38 -4.15
CA ARG A 110 15.41 -3.75 -5.39
C ARG A 110 16.67 -2.92 -5.16
N LYS A 111 16.82 -2.28 -4.00
CA LYS A 111 18.03 -1.53 -3.64
C LYS A 111 19.19 -2.47 -3.28
N LYS A 112 18.93 -3.59 -2.60
CA LYS A 112 19.96 -4.55 -2.16
C LYS A 112 20.48 -5.46 -3.28
N PHE A 113 19.65 -5.79 -4.27
CA PHE A 113 19.97 -6.74 -5.34
C PHE A 113 20.13 -6.06 -6.71
N LYS A 114 20.39 -4.74 -6.72
CA LYS A 114 20.85 -3.98 -7.88
C LYS A 114 22.37 -3.98 -7.92
#